data_AF-A0A7Y9NL75-F1
#
_entry.id   AF-A0A7Y9NL75-F1
#
_cell.length_a   1.000
_cell.length_b   1.000
_cell.length_c   1.000
_cell.angle_alpha   90.00
_cell.angle_beta   90.00
_cell.angle_gamma   90.00
#
_symmetry.space_group_name_H-M   'P 1'
#
loop_
_entity.id
_entity.type
_entity.pdbx_description
1 polymer ?
#
loop_
_entity_poly.entity_id
_entity_poly.type
_entity_poly.pdbx_seq_one_letter_code
_entity_poly.pdbx_strand_id
1 'polypeptide(L)'
;MPKNPLPTILFVDDVIEQIDGIARLCELQAHILKRSFDDVDEADLDSADLILVDFNLEDWEKREHVTQVTLKPGDGLAVAETLRSYYRSKKSDRPVAIAVLSADLQSLTEPFPPTRREHMVASVAKIEWAFQKTSSFSDTSRQLLSLANGVRQLPAMWPHDSTARKDQTLHELLALPESTIWASAAVLDLARCHPPVQELSTWSHGLAFIRWMLQRILPYPTFLLDGAQVAIRLGIEPDSFQAGQRDNPDFGDWLAPTVFKGLLHDFHETRFWKAGVDLLIWELTRENPFDRSALAASLVSKLPNARFINAKNPVASVGKDYEFVGVADASECLRLRPDDWPPYADSAWAKKTLVRESEALQIALEDDSDREELGAEVSE
;
A
#
# COMPACT_ATOMS: atom_id res chain seq x y z
N MET A 1 -26.11 -10.78 -2.97
CA MET A 1 -25.75 -9.86 -1.87
C MET A 1 -25.29 -10.70 -0.68
N PRO A 2 -24.11 -10.43 -0.09
CA PRO A 2 -23.65 -11.16 1.10
C PRO A 2 -24.65 -10.98 2.25
N LYS A 3 -25.00 -12.09 2.93
CA LYS A 3 -26.08 -12.16 3.92
C LYS A 3 -25.82 -11.42 5.25
N ASN A 4 -24.60 -10.92 5.45
CA ASN A 4 -24.15 -10.37 6.73
C ASN A 4 -23.37 -9.09 6.48
N PRO A 5 -23.75 -7.89 6.97
CA PRO A 5 -23.20 -6.60 6.50
C PRO A 5 -21.70 -6.42 6.74
N LEU A 6 -21.13 -7.06 7.76
CA LEU A 6 -19.71 -6.91 8.15
C LEU A 6 -18.83 -7.97 7.45
N PRO A 7 -17.57 -7.66 7.14
CA PRO A 7 -16.60 -8.64 6.65
C PRO A 7 -16.27 -9.67 7.72
N THR A 8 -15.88 -10.87 7.29
CA THR A 8 -15.41 -11.95 8.17
C THR A 8 -13.89 -12.08 8.09
N ILE A 9 -13.22 -12.00 9.24
CA ILE A 9 -11.78 -12.20 9.36
C ILE A 9 -11.53 -13.49 10.15
N LEU A 10 -10.86 -14.45 9.52
CA LEU A 10 -10.44 -15.70 10.15
C LEU A 10 -8.97 -15.60 10.54
N PHE A 11 -8.68 -15.64 11.83
CA PHE A 11 -7.33 -15.80 12.36
C PHE A 11 -7.05 -17.29 12.59
N VAL A 12 -5.91 -17.74 12.09
CA VAL A 12 -5.37 -19.08 12.24
C VAL A 12 -3.98 -18.95 12.86
N ASP A 13 -3.89 -19.28 14.14
CA ASP A 13 -2.69 -19.09 14.96
C ASP A 13 -2.60 -20.30 15.91
N ASP A 14 -1.38 -20.78 16.20
CA ASP A 14 -1.16 -21.89 17.12
C ASP A 14 -1.32 -21.44 18.59
N VAL A 15 -1.18 -20.15 18.86
CA VAL A 15 -1.40 -19.51 20.17
C VAL A 15 -2.49 -18.43 20.06
N ILE A 16 -3.75 -18.88 20.09
CA ILE A 16 -4.95 -18.03 19.92
C ILE A 16 -5.00 -16.84 20.88
N GLU A 17 -4.41 -16.91 22.07
CA GLU A 17 -4.39 -15.81 23.03
C GLU A 17 -3.58 -14.61 22.51
N GLN A 18 -2.59 -14.82 21.63
CA GLN A 18 -1.75 -13.74 21.09
C GLN A 18 -2.53 -12.80 20.16
N ILE A 19 -3.62 -13.26 19.57
CA ILE A 19 -4.44 -12.48 18.64
C ILE A 19 -5.60 -11.75 19.32
N ASP A 20 -5.84 -11.94 20.63
CA ASP A 20 -6.97 -11.34 21.33
C ASP A 20 -6.97 -9.81 21.29
N GLY A 21 -5.79 -9.19 21.41
CA GLY A 21 -5.65 -7.74 21.41
C GLY A 21 -6.12 -7.13 20.08
N ILE A 22 -5.69 -7.70 18.96
CA ILE A 22 -6.05 -7.20 17.63
C ILE A 22 -7.47 -7.60 17.23
N ALA A 23 -7.92 -8.82 17.58
CA ALA A 23 -9.28 -9.29 17.34
C ALA A 23 -10.30 -8.33 17.97
N ARG A 24 -10.10 -7.94 19.23
CA ARG A 24 -11.00 -7.04 19.97
C ARG A 24 -11.14 -5.67 19.32
N LEU A 25 -10.09 -5.15 18.67
CA LEU A 25 -10.16 -3.88 17.95
C LEU A 25 -11.00 -3.97 16.68
N CYS A 26 -11.09 -5.16 16.09
CA CYS A 26 -11.86 -5.42 14.86
C CYS A 26 -13.31 -5.84 15.12
N GLU A 27 -13.65 -6.37 16.30
CA GLU A 27 -14.97 -6.95 16.63
C GLU A 27 -16.18 -6.03 16.40
N LEU A 28 -15.99 -4.70 16.49
CA LEU A 28 -17.06 -3.74 16.24
C LEU A 28 -17.40 -3.57 14.75
N GLN A 29 -16.49 -3.97 13.86
CA GLN A 29 -16.55 -3.69 12.42
C GLN A 29 -16.38 -4.94 11.55
N ALA A 30 -16.10 -6.10 12.16
CA ALA A 30 -15.92 -7.38 11.47
C ALA A 30 -16.39 -8.55 12.33
N HIS A 31 -16.80 -9.63 11.69
CA HIS A 31 -16.98 -10.92 12.35
C HIS A 31 -15.64 -11.62 12.47
N ILE A 32 -15.23 -11.90 13.71
CA ILE A 32 -13.93 -12.48 13.99
C ILE A 32 -14.08 -13.97 14.28
N LEU A 33 -13.39 -14.79 13.50
CA LEU A 33 -13.22 -16.21 13.76
C LEU A 33 -11.78 -16.42 14.21
N LYS A 34 -11.59 -17.13 15.31
CA LYS A 34 -10.28 -17.53 15.83
C LYS A 34 -10.22 -19.05 15.86
N ARG A 35 -9.22 -19.63 15.21
CA ARG A 35 -9.04 -21.08 15.11
C ARG A 35 -7.58 -21.43 15.34
N SER A 36 -7.34 -22.57 15.97
CA SER A 36 -6.07 -23.27 15.80
C SER A 36 -6.05 -23.90 14.42
N PHE A 37 -4.87 -24.24 13.90
CA PHE A 37 -4.75 -24.89 12.59
C PHE A 37 -5.57 -26.17 12.45
N ASP A 38 -5.78 -26.91 13.54
CA ASP A 38 -6.53 -28.17 13.53
C ASP A 38 -8.06 -27.97 13.56
N ASP A 39 -8.52 -26.78 13.95
CA ASP A 39 -9.94 -26.48 14.13
C ASP A 39 -10.54 -25.73 12.93
N VAL A 40 -9.73 -25.39 11.92
CA VAL A 40 -10.20 -24.74 10.69
C VAL A 40 -11.01 -25.74 9.88
N ASP A 41 -12.30 -25.44 9.67
CA ASP A 41 -13.19 -26.25 8.85
C ASP A 41 -13.64 -25.54 7.55
N GLU A 42 -14.40 -26.24 6.71
CA GLU A 42 -14.90 -25.68 5.46
C GLU A 42 -15.87 -24.50 5.68
N ALA A 43 -16.62 -24.48 6.77
CA ALA A 43 -17.59 -23.42 7.05
C ALA A 43 -16.87 -22.12 7.43
N ASP A 44 -15.77 -22.21 8.18
CA ASP A 44 -14.89 -21.10 8.47
C ASP A 44 -14.35 -20.49 7.16
N LEU A 45 -13.81 -21.34 6.29
CA LEU A 45 -13.26 -20.93 4.99
C LEU A 45 -14.34 -20.30 4.08
N ASP A 46 -15.48 -20.96 3.89
CA ASP A 46 -16.55 -20.47 3.02
C ASP A 46 -17.12 -19.12 3.48
N SER A 47 -16.99 -18.80 4.78
CA SER A 47 -17.48 -17.56 5.37
C SER A 47 -16.49 -16.39 5.29
N ALA A 48 -15.17 -16.67 5.23
CA ALA A 48 -14.10 -15.68 5.35
C ALA A 48 -14.02 -14.72 4.15
N ASP A 49 -13.71 -13.46 4.41
CA ASP A 49 -13.25 -12.48 3.40
C ASP A 49 -11.73 -12.33 3.46
N LEU A 50 -11.15 -12.49 4.65
CA LEU A 50 -9.72 -12.39 4.91
C LEU A 50 -9.30 -13.51 5.87
N ILE A 51 -8.26 -14.26 5.50
CA ILE A 51 -7.62 -15.26 6.36
C ILE A 51 -6.23 -14.76 6.75
N LEU A 52 -5.99 -14.73 8.04
CA LEU A 52 -4.75 -14.31 8.69
C LEU A 52 -4.08 -15.55 9.27
N VAL A 53 -2.93 -15.91 8.72
CA VAL A 53 -2.17 -17.09 9.13
C VAL A 53 -0.94 -16.63 9.91
N ASP A 54 -0.70 -17.19 11.09
CA ASP A 54 0.57 -16.96 11.78
C ASP A 54 1.72 -17.54 10.96
N PHE A 55 2.84 -16.81 10.90
CA PHE A 55 4.01 -17.27 10.16
C PHE A 55 4.72 -18.41 10.89
N ASN A 56 4.91 -18.24 12.21
CA ASN A 56 5.61 -19.22 13.02
C ASN A 56 4.65 -20.35 13.42
N LEU A 57 5.12 -21.60 13.37
CA LEU A 57 4.32 -22.80 13.65
C LEU A 57 4.97 -23.66 14.73
N GLU A 58 5.67 -23.03 15.68
CA GLU A 58 6.45 -23.70 16.73
C GLU A 58 5.56 -24.44 17.74
N ASP A 59 4.34 -23.96 17.99
CA ASP A 59 3.42 -24.50 19.01
C ASP A 59 2.32 -25.39 18.41
N TRP A 60 2.55 -25.97 17.22
CA TRP A 60 1.61 -26.90 16.57
C TRP A 60 1.97 -28.38 16.80
N GLU A 61 1.64 -28.92 17.97
CA GLU A 61 2.04 -30.27 18.39
C GLU A 61 1.58 -31.39 17.42
N LYS A 62 0.35 -31.33 16.89
CA LYS A 62 -0.15 -32.37 15.98
C LYS A 62 0.67 -32.47 14.69
N ARG A 63 1.12 -31.33 14.16
CA ARG A 63 2.01 -31.27 12.99
C ARG A 63 3.34 -31.96 13.25
N GLU A 64 3.90 -31.84 14.46
CA GLU A 64 5.17 -32.48 14.82
C GLU A 64 5.08 -34.01 14.84
N HIS A 65 3.90 -34.57 15.11
CA HIS A 65 3.65 -36.01 15.10
C HIS A 65 3.42 -36.60 13.70
N VAL A 66 3.26 -35.76 12.67
CA VAL A 66 3.09 -36.22 11.28
C VAL A 66 4.46 -36.61 10.70
N THR A 67 4.58 -37.86 10.25
CA THR A 67 5.86 -38.38 9.72
C THR A 67 6.08 -38.05 8.25
N GLN A 68 5.01 -37.79 7.48
CA GLN A 68 5.09 -37.43 6.08
C GLN A 68 5.39 -35.94 5.91
N VAL A 69 6.59 -35.61 5.42
CA VAL A 69 7.02 -34.22 5.18
C VAL A 69 6.03 -33.42 4.30
N THR A 70 5.35 -34.07 3.37
CA THR A 70 4.36 -33.43 2.48
C THR A 70 3.08 -32.99 3.19
N LEU A 71 2.82 -33.50 4.38
CA LEU A 71 1.68 -33.15 5.24
C LEU A 71 2.12 -32.25 6.41
N LYS A 72 3.40 -31.86 6.45
CA LYS A 72 4.01 -31.06 7.50
C LYS A 72 4.44 -29.71 6.91
N PRO A 73 3.55 -28.70 6.82
CA PRO A 73 3.91 -27.39 6.28
C PRO A 73 5.09 -26.82 7.05
N GLY A 74 6.07 -26.21 6.37
CA GLY A 74 7.27 -25.67 7.05
C GLY A 74 6.95 -24.46 7.94
N ASP A 75 6.06 -23.61 7.46
CA ASP A 75 5.72 -22.30 8.02
C ASP A 75 4.28 -21.90 7.59
N GLY A 76 3.83 -20.72 8.05
CA GLY A 76 2.54 -20.16 7.70
C GLY A 76 2.34 -19.88 6.20
N LEU A 77 3.40 -19.70 5.41
CA LEU A 77 3.29 -19.52 3.96
C LEU A 77 2.92 -20.83 3.26
N ALA A 78 3.48 -21.95 3.71
CA ALA A 78 3.09 -23.27 3.22
C ALA A 78 1.61 -23.57 3.55
N VAL A 79 1.13 -23.14 4.72
CA VAL A 79 -0.30 -23.21 5.07
C VAL A 79 -1.13 -22.31 4.14
N ALA A 80 -0.71 -21.06 3.93
CA ALA A 80 -1.39 -20.12 3.04
C ALA A 80 -1.56 -20.67 1.61
N GLU A 81 -0.53 -21.31 1.04
CA GLU A 81 -0.65 -21.92 -0.29
C GLU A 81 -1.57 -23.15 -0.30
N THR A 82 -1.61 -23.91 0.79
CA THR A 82 -2.57 -25.03 0.95
C THR A 82 -4.01 -24.51 0.94
N LEU A 83 -4.29 -23.46 1.72
CA LEU A 83 -5.60 -22.79 1.75
C LEU A 83 -5.96 -22.19 0.38
N ARG A 84 -4.99 -21.58 -0.31
CA ARG A 84 -5.20 -21.06 -1.67
C ARG A 84 -5.53 -22.16 -2.67
N SER A 85 -4.82 -23.27 -2.60
CA SER A 85 -5.07 -24.46 -3.42
C SER A 85 -6.48 -25.01 -3.19
N TYR A 86 -6.94 -25.04 -1.93
CA TYR A 86 -8.31 -25.40 -1.58
C TYR A 86 -9.34 -24.53 -2.31
N TYR A 87 -9.24 -23.20 -2.25
CA TYR A 87 -10.18 -22.31 -2.96
C TYR A 87 -10.15 -22.48 -4.48
N ARG A 88 -8.96 -22.67 -5.06
CA ARG A 88 -8.82 -22.95 -6.51
C ARG A 88 -9.57 -24.25 -6.88
N SER A 89 -9.49 -25.28 -6.03
CA SER A 89 -10.14 -26.57 -6.27
C SER A 89 -11.66 -26.51 -6.14
N LYS A 90 -12.19 -25.71 -5.21
CA LYS A 90 -13.65 -25.53 -5.02
C LYS A 90 -14.31 -24.76 -6.17
N LYS A 91 -13.53 -24.08 -7.02
CA LYS A 91 -14.03 -23.11 -8.01
C LYS A 91 -14.98 -22.10 -7.36
N SER A 92 -14.60 -21.62 -6.17
CA SER A 92 -15.38 -20.59 -5.48
C SER A 92 -15.31 -19.29 -6.27
N ASP A 93 -16.47 -18.72 -6.62
CA ASP A 93 -16.57 -17.41 -7.26
C ASP A 93 -16.43 -16.25 -6.23
N ARG A 94 -16.13 -16.55 -4.97
CA ARG A 94 -15.94 -15.51 -3.95
C ARG A 94 -14.44 -15.24 -3.75
N PRO A 95 -14.00 -13.97 -3.83
CA PRO A 95 -12.63 -13.61 -3.49
C PRO A 95 -12.41 -13.76 -1.99
N VAL A 96 -11.28 -14.37 -1.62
CA VAL A 96 -10.79 -14.48 -0.25
C VAL A 96 -9.32 -14.08 -0.24
N ALA A 97 -8.97 -13.07 0.54
CA ALA A 97 -7.58 -12.69 0.73
C ALA A 97 -6.92 -13.60 1.76
N ILE A 98 -5.65 -13.92 1.52
CA ILE A 98 -4.80 -14.63 2.48
C ILE A 98 -3.60 -13.74 2.78
N ALA A 99 -3.40 -13.44 4.05
CA ALA A 99 -2.30 -12.65 4.54
C ALA A 99 -1.63 -13.34 5.73
N VAL A 100 -0.42 -12.93 6.02
CA VAL A 100 0.38 -13.45 7.13
C VAL A 100 0.46 -12.41 8.24
N LEU A 101 0.44 -12.87 9.49
CA LEU A 101 0.73 -12.07 10.67
C LEU A 101 2.02 -12.60 11.30
N SER A 102 3.05 -11.79 11.47
CA SER A 102 4.33 -12.25 12.04
C SER A 102 5.00 -11.19 12.89
N ALA A 103 5.63 -11.59 13.99
CA ALA A 103 6.54 -10.73 14.76
C ALA A 103 7.91 -10.58 14.08
N ASP A 104 8.26 -11.53 13.21
CA ASP A 104 9.50 -11.56 12.46
C ASP A 104 9.19 -11.61 10.96
N LEU A 105 9.00 -10.44 10.35
CA LEU A 105 8.90 -10.33 8.90
C LEU A 105 10.27 -10.37 8.22
N GLN A 106 11.38 -10.28 8.97
CA GLN A 106 12.71 -10.25 8.38
C GLN A 106 13.12 -11.62 7.87
N SER A 107 12.79 -12.70 8.60
CA SER A 107 13.00 -14.08 8.14
C SER A 107 12.28 -14.41 6.83
N LEU A 108 11.19 -13.71 6.49
CA LEU A 108 10.50 -13.83 5.21
C LEU A 108 11.26 -13.19 4.04
N THR A 109 12.24 -12.34 4.33
CA THR A 109 12.99 -11.59 3.33
C THR A 109 14.44 -12.01 3.21
N GLU A 110 14.97 -12.94 4.02
CA GLU A 110 16.36 -13.39 3.84
C GLU A 110 16.56 -14.02 2.44
N PRO A 111 17.63 -13.65 1.70
CA PRO A 111 18.80 -12.87 2.10
C PRO A 111 18.74 -11.36 1.81
N PHE A 112 17.57 -10.80 1.47
CA PHE A 112 17.40 -9.37 1.21
C PHE A 112 17.66 -8.55 2.48
N PRO A 113 18.17 -7.30 2.35
CA PRO A 113 18.40 -6.44 3.50
C PRO A 113 17.12 -6.27 4.33
N PRO A 114 17.22 -6.24 5.68
CA PRO A 114 16.08 -6.11 6.58
C PRO A 114 15.47 -4.72 6.40
N THR A 115 14.56 -4.60 5.44
CA THR A 115 13.84 -3.36 5.16
C THR A 115 12.37 -3.61 5.50
N ARG A 116 11.76 -2.67 6.22
CA ARG A 116 10.33 -2.72 6.57
C ARG A 116 9.49 -2.54 5.32
N ARG A 117 9.21 -3.64 4.63
CA ARG A 117 8.43 -3.62 3.39
C ARG A 117 7.47 -4.77 3.36
N GLU A 118 6.41 -4.66 4.15
CA GLU A 118 5.26 -5.55 4.18
C GLU A 118 4.75 -5.85 2.76
N HIS A 119 4.72 -4.83 1.90
CA HIS A 119 4.33 -4.96 0.50
C HIS A 119 5.29 -5.83 -0.33
N MET A 120 6.60 -5.72 -0.11
CA MET A 120 7.59 -6.56 -0.80
C MET A 120 7.56 -7.99 -0.31
N VAL A 121 7.50 -8.19 1.02
CA VAL A 121 7.29 -9.51 1.63
C VAL A 121 6.07 -10.17 0.99
N ALA A 122 4.95 -9.45 0.94
CA ALA A 122 3.71 -9.95 0.37
C ALA A 122 3.85 -10.31 -1.11
N SER A 123 4.54 -9.46 -1.90
CA SER A 123 4.79 -9.71 -3.31
C SER A 123 5.64 -10.97 -3.54
N VAL A 124 6.73 -11.15 -2.78
CA VAL A 124 7.63 -12.31 -2.90
C VAL A 124 6.91 -13.59 -2.46
N ALA A 125 6.22 -13.53 -1.32
CA ALA A 125 5.45 -14.65 -0.78
C ALA A 125 4.13 -14.91 -1.52
N LYS A 126 3.79 -14.09 -2.52
CA LYS A 126 2.55 -14.15 -3.31
C LYS A 126 1.28 -14.10 -2.45
N ILE A 127 1.30 -13.45 -1.29
CA ILE A 127 0.14 -13.22 -0.43
C ILE A 127 -0.41 -11.81 -0.67
N GLU A 128 -1.61 -11.53 -0.15
CA GLU A 128 -2.22 -10.21 -0.33
C GLU A 128 -1.50 -9.14 0.50
N TRP A 129 -1.13 -9.46 1.74
CA TRP A 129 -0.35 -8.57 2.63
C TRP A 129 0.43 -9.35 3.70
N ALA A 130 1.43 -8.72 4.28
CA ALA A 130 2.17 -9.22 5.45
C ALA A 130 2.01 -8.21 6.60
N PHE A 131 1.43 -8.63 7.71
CA PHE A 131 1.22 -7.77 8.88
C PHE A 131 2.30 -8.01 9.92
N GLN A 132 2.89 -6.92 10.43
CA GLN A 132 3.82 -7.00 11.54
C GLN A 132 3.05 -7.07 12.87
N LYS A 133 3.34 -8.08 13.71
CA LYS A 133 2.92 -8.14 15.13
C LYS A 133 3.71 -7.05 15.87
N THR A 134 3.19 -5.82 15.92
CA THR A 134 3.77 -4.71 16.69
C THR A 134 3.05 -4.50 18.02
N SER A 135 3.62 -3.69 18.91
CA SER A 135 2.98 -3.29 20.16
C SER A 135 1.80 -2.33 19.98
N SER A 136 1.63 -1.72 18.79
CA SER A 136 0.54 -0.80 18.46
C SER A 136 -0.41 -1.43 17.47
N PHE A 137 -1.45 -2.10 17.96
CA PHE A 137 -2.43 -2.80 17.11
C PHE A 137 -3.43 -1.87 16.40
N SER A 138 -3.42 -0.56 16.67
CA SER A 138 -4.40 0.37 16.07
C SER A 138 -4.27 0.44 14.54
N ASP A 139 -3.05 0.60 14.03
CA ASP A 139 -2.82 0.66 12.59
C ASP A 139 -3.04 -0.69 11.90
N THR A 140 -2.57 -1.77 12.52
CA THR A 140 -2.78 -3.12 12.00
C THR A 140 -4.27 -3.47 11.95
N SER A 141 -5.05 -3.15 12.98
CA SER A 141 -6.50 -3.40 12.99
C SER A 141 -7.23 -2.61 11.90
N ARG A 142 -6.86 -1.34 11.68
CA ARG A 142 -7.38 -0.52 10.58
C ARG A 142 -7.06 -1.12 9.22
N GLN A 143 -5.82 -1.54 8.99
CA GLN A 143 -5.40 -2.19 7.74
C GLN A 143 -6.13 -3.52 7.51
N LEU A 144 -6.31 -4.33 8.55
CA LEU A 144 -7.07 -5.59 8.47
C LEU A 144 -8.52 -5.35 8.05
N LEU A 145 -9.19 -4.40 8.70
CA LEU A 145 -10.55 -4.02 8.38
C LEU A 145 -10.65 -3.47 6.96
N SER A 146 -9.73 -2.61 6.56
CA SER A 146 -9.66 -2.04 5.21
C SER A 146 -9.50 -3.13 4.15
N LEU A 147 -8.58 -4.09 4.35
CA LEU A 147 -8.37 -5.21 3.45
C LEU A 147 -9.60 -6.13 3.38
N ALA A 148 -10.15 -6.53 4.53
CA ALA A 148 -11.31 -7.43 4.56
C ALA A 148 -12.55 -6.78 3.90
N ASN A 149 -12.79 -5.49 4.16
CA ASN A 149 -13.84 -4.72 3.50
C ASN A 149 -13.56 -4.57 2.00
N GLY A 150 -12.31 -4.34 1.62
CA GLY A 150 -11.90 -4.23 0.23
C GLY A 150 -12.18 -5.51 -0.55
N VAL A 151 -11.77 -6.65 -0.02
CA VAL A 151 -12.00 -7.96 -0.65
C VAL A 151 -13.49 -8.24 -0.82
N ARG A 152 -14.28 -7.95 0.20
CA ARG A 152 -15.72 -8.14 0.18
C ARG A 152 -16.45 -7.26 -0.85
N GLN A 153 -15.91 -6.08 -1.14
CA GLN A 153 -16.44 -5.15 -2.14
C GLN A 153 -16.06 -5.54 -3.58
N LEU A 154 -15.11 -6.45 -3.76
CA LEU A 154 -14.77 -6.95 -5.09
C LEU A 154 -15.98 -7.66 -5.73
N PRO A 155 -16.15 -7.55 -7.06
CA PRO A 155 -17.17 -8.31 -7.75
C PRO A 155 -16.86 -9.81 -7.64
N ALA A 156 -17.87 -10.62 -7.33
CA ALA A 156 -17.72 -12.09 -7.29
C ALA A 156 -17.15 -12.62 -8.62
N MET A 157 -17.71 -12.14 -9.73
CA MET A 157 -17.14 -12.36 -11.05
C MET A 157 -16.69 -11.03 -11.65
N TRP A 158 -15.40 -10.93 -11.94
CA TRP A 158 -14.89 -9.79 -12.69
C TRP A 158 -15.50 -9.78 -14.10
N PRO A 159 -15.91 -8.61 -14.64
CA PRO A 159 -16.45 -8.54 -15.99
C PRO A 159 -15.47 -9.12 -17.02
N HIS A 160 -15.94 -10.01 -17.90
CA HIS A 160 -15.10 -10.66 -18.92
C HIS A 160 -15.58 -10.40 -20.34
N ASP A 161 -16.75 -9.79 -20.50
CA ASP A 161 -17.49 -9.63 -21.75
C ASP A 161 -17.10 -8.39 -22.55
N SER A 162 -16.62 -7.32 -21.90
CA SER A 162 -16.21 -6.08 -22.57
C SER A 162 -15.14 -5.31 -21.81
N THR A 163 -14.20 -4.70 -22.54
CA THR A 163 -13.18 -3.79 -21.96
C THR A 163 -13.84 -2.61 -21.25
N ALA A 164 -14.89 -2.02 -21.82
CA ALA A 164 -15.59 -0.89 -21.22
C ALA A 164 -16.17 -1.20 -19.83
N ARG A 165 -16.77 -2.39 -19.62
CA ARG A 165 -17.26 -2.79 -18.29
C ARG A 165 -16.14 -3.04 -17.29
N LYS A 166 -15.00 -3.56 -17.76
CA LYS A 166 -13.81 -3.74 -16.91
C LYS A 166 -13.26 -2.40 -16.44
N ASP A 167 -13.14 -1.43 -17.34
CA ASP A 167 -12.67 -0.07 -17.03
C ASP A 167 -13.65 0.65 -16.11
N GLN A 168 -14.96 0.51 -16.37
CA GLN A 168 -15.99 1.05 -15.48
C GLN A 168 -15.88 0.46 -14.07
N THR A 169 -15.75 -0.87 -13.95
CA THR A 169 -15.58 -1.53 -12.64
C THR A 169 -14.32 -1.04 -11.95
N LEU A 170 -13.21 -0.88 -12.69
CA LEU A 170 -11.98 -0.32 -12.15
C LEU A 170 -12.18 1.10 -11.60
N HIS A 171 -12.85 1.97 -12.35
CA HIS A 171 -13.14 3.35 -11.94
C HIS A 171 -14.06 3.39 -10.71
N GLU A 172 -15.09 2.52 -10.66
CA GLU A 172 -15.98 2.38 -9.52
C GLU A 172 -15.22 1.95 -8.26
N LEU A 173 -14.36 0.92 -8.35
CA LEU A 173 -13.54 0.47 -7.23
C LEU A 173 -12.54 1.54 -6.77
N LEU A 174 -12.01 2.35 -7.68
CA LEU A 174 -11.15 3.48 -7.34
C LEU A 174 -11.92 4.72 -6.87
N ALA A 175 -13.26 4.70 -6.92
CA ALA A 175 -14.11 5.87 -6.72
C ALA A 175 -13.62 7.09 -7.53
N LEU A 176 -13.24 6.86 -8.80
CA LEU A 176 -12.78 7.92 -9.68
C LEU A 176 -13.94 8.88 -9.99
N PRO A 177 -13.84 10.19 -9.67
CA PRO A 177 -14.94 11.12 -9.89
C PRO A 177 -15.17 11.36 -11.39
N GLU A 178 -16.31 10.96 -11.94
CA GLU A 178 -16.59 11.11 -13.37
C GLU A 178 -16.82 12.57 -13.81
N SER A 179 -17.25 13.43 -12.87
CA SER A 179 -17.68 14.80 -13.17
C SER A 179 -16.64 15.88 -12.88
N THR A 180 -15.40 15.51 -12.52
CA THR A 180 -14.34 16.48 -12.24
C THR A 180 -13.56 16.85 -13.49
N ILE A 181 -13.08 18.09 -13.56
CA ILE A 181 -12.31 18.61 -14.69
C ILE A 181 -11.00 17.83 -14.88
N TRP A 182 -10.43 17.31 -13.80
CA TRP A 182 -9.18 16.54 -13.80
C TRP A 182 -9.37 15.02 -14.02
N ALA A 183 -10.59 14.52 -14.14
CA ALA A 183 -10.87 13.09 -14.28
C ALA A 183 -10.13 12.45 -15.46
N SER A 184 -10.11 13.11 -16.62
CA SER A 184 -9.41 12.60 -17.81
C SER A 184 -7.90 12.48 -17.60
N ALA A 185 -7.28 13.41 -16.87
CA ALA A 185 -5.86 13.32 -16.52
C ALA A 185 -5.60 12.17 -15.54
N ALA A 186 -6.48 11.98 -14.54
CA ALA A 186 -6.40 10.84 -13.63
C ALA A 186 -6.53 9.49 -14.36
N VAL A 187 -7.39 9.37 -15.38
CA VAL A 187 -7.49 8.17 -16.23
C VAL A 187 -6.17 7.89 -16.96
N LEU A 188 -5.51 8.92 -17.49
CA LEU A 188 -4.23 8.76 -18.17
C LEU A 188 -3.12 8.31 -17.20
N ASP A 189 -3.07 8.90 -16.01
CA ASP A 189 -2.11 8.49 -14.98
C ASP A 189 -2.38 7.07 -14.46
N LEU A 190 -3.65 6.71 -14.28
CA LEU A 190 -4.08 5.35 -13.96
C LEU A 190 -3.63 4.35 -15.03
N ALA A 191 -3.85 4.66 -16.32
CA ALA A 191 -3.46 3.78 -17.42
C ALA A 191 -1.95 3.54 -17.49
N ARG A 192 -1.12 4.54 -17.16
CA ARG A 192 0.35 4.41 -17.05
C ARG A 192 0.80 3.46 -15.95
N CYS A 193 -0.02 3.27 -14.92
CA CYS A 193 0.27 2.37 -13.81
C CYS A 193 -0.11 0.91 -14.09
N HIS A 194 -0.56 0.62 -15.32
CA HIS A 194 -0.86 -0.72 -15.82
C HIS A 194 -1.71 -1.57 -14.85
N PRO A 195 -2.95 -1.15 -14.55
CA PRO A 195 -3.86 -1.94 -13.73
C PRO A 195 -4.04 -3.35 -14.35
N PRO A 196 -4.14 -4.42 -13.54
CA PRO A 196 -4.14 -5.82 -14.02
C PRO A 196 -5.47 -6.24 -14.67
N VAL A 197 -6.03 -5.42 -15.55
CA VAL A 197 -7.40 -5.55 -16.10
C VAL A 197 -7.62 -6.87 -16.84
N GLN A 198 -6.56 -7.46 -17.38
CA GLN A 198 -6.63 -8.73 -18.12
C GLN A 198 -6.61 -9.94 -17.18
N GLU A 199 -5.71 -9.94 -16.20
CA GLU A 199 -5.49 -11.00 -15.19
C GLU A 199 -6.66 -11.14 -14.21
N LEU A 200 -7.46 -10.09 -14.05
CA LEU A 200 -8.63 -10.06 -13.16
C LEU A 200 -9.75 -11.00 -13.61
N SER A 201 -9.83 -11.32 -14.91
CA SER A 201 -11.01 -11.97 -15.51
C SER A 201 -11.04 -13.50 -15.47
N THR A 202 -9.92 -14.19 -15.19
CA THR A 202 -9.86 -15.66 -15.33
C THR A 202 -9.38 -16.44 -14.11
N TRP A 203 -8.69 -15.83 -13.14
CA TRP A 203 -8.01 -16.60 -12.07
C TRP A 203 -8.03 -16.00 -10.66
N SER A 204 -8.34 -14.70 -10.51
CA SER A 204 -8.11 -14.00 -9.24
C SER A 204 -9.34 -13.38 -8.57
N HIS A 205 -10.52 -13.40 -9.20
CA HIS A 205 -11.76 -12.80 -8.67
C HIS A 205 -11.58 -11.37 -8.14
N GLY A 206 -10.72 -10.57 -8.78
CA GLY A 206 -10.40 -9.22 -8.29
C GLY A 206 -9.18 -9.12 -7.37
N LEU A 207 -8.66 -10.21 -6.79
CA LEU A 207 -7.53 -10.16 -5.85
C LEU A 207 -6.23 -9.64 -6.48
N ALA A 208 -6.07 -9.77 -7.81
CA ALA A 208 -4.96 -9.12 -8.49
C ALA A 208 -5.01 -7.58 -8.37
N PHE A 209 -6.21 -6.99 -8.29
CA PHE A 209 -6.41 -5.55 -8.11
C PHE A 209 -6.04 -5.14 -6.68
N ILE A 210 -6.43 -5.94 -5.67
CA ILE A 210 -6.00 -5.73 -4.28
C ILE A 210 -4.48 -5.75 -4.18
N ARG A 211 -3.82 -6.77 -4.75
CA ARG A 211 -2.35 -6.85 -4.76
C ARG A 211 -1.72 -5.66 -5.49
N TRP A 212 -2.24 -5.27 -6.66
CA TRP A 212 -1.74 -4.11 -7.38
C TRP A 212 -1.86 -2.82 -6.54
N MET A 213 -3.01 -2.58 -5.91
CA MET A 213 -3.22 -1.43 -5.04
C MET A 213 -2.25 -1.44 -3.85
N LEU A 214 -2.22 -2.54 -3.08
CA LEU A 214 -1.42 -2.66 -1.87
C LEU A 214 0.09 -2.68 -2.15
N GLN A 215 0.51 -3.33 -3.24
CA GLN A 215 1.92 -3.66 -3.45
C GLN A 215 2.61 -2.77 -4.49
N ARG A 216 1.86 -2.01 -5.29
CA ARG A 216 2.41 -1.18 -6.38
C ARG A 216 1.90 0.25 -6.44
N ILE A 217 0.74 0.54 -5.85
CA ILE A 217 0.14 1.88 -5.90
C ILE A 217 0.27 2.61 -4.57
N LEU A 218 -0.28 2.07 -3.50
CA LEU A 218 -0.32 2.75 -2.20
C LEU A 218 1.06 2.94 -1.53
N PRO A 219 2.08 2.07 -1.73
CA PRO A 219 3.40 2.30 -1.16
C PRO A 219 4.21 3.40 -1.86
N TYR A 220 3.84 3.81 -3.08
CA TYR A 220 4.67 4.65 -3.94
C TYR A 220 3.92 5.90 -4.43
N PRO A 221 4.63 7.00 -4.75
CA PRO A 221 4.01 8.22 -5.30
C PRO A 221 3.61 8.01 -6.78
N THR A 222 2.42 7.46 -7.00
CA THR A 222 1.91 7.09 -8.34
C THR A 222 0.87 8.10 -8.83
N PHE A 223 -0.27 7.63 -9.34
CA PHE A 223 -1.45 8.48 -9.54
C PHE A 223 -2.11 8.87 -8.21
N LEU A 224 -1.73 8.20 -7.10
CA LEU A 224 -2.08 8.57 -5.73
C LEU A 224 -0.84 9.08 -4.99
N LEU A 225 -1.02 10.15 -4.21
CA LEU A 225 -0.01 10.80 -3.39
C LEU A 225 -0.40 10.73 -1.91
N ASP A 226 0.56 10.58 -0.99
CA ASP A 226 0.32 10.89 0.43
C ASP A 226 0.37 12.39 0.72
N GLY A 227 0.06 12.75 1.96
CA GLY A 227 0.15 14.11 2.46
C GLY A 227 1.55 14.72 2.34
N ALA A 228 2.63 13.96 2.49
CA ALA A 228 3.99 14.50 2.36
C ALA A 228 4.29 14.92 0.92
N GLN A 229 3.93 14.08 -0.05
CA GLN A 229 4.07 14.39 -1.48
C GLN A 229 3.18 15.56 -1.90
N VAL A 230 1.94 15.64 -1.38
CA VAL A 230 1.07 16.79 -1.61
C VAL A 230 1.66 18.07 -1.01
N ALA A 231 2.19 18.01 0.22
CA ALA A 231 2.82 19.15 0.88
C ALA A 231 3.99 19.70 0.05
N ILE A 232 4.87 18.81 -0.44
CA ILE A 232 6.02 19.16 -1.27
C ILE A 232 5.56 19.84 -2.58
N ARG A 233 4.54 19.31 -3.24
CA ARG A 233 3.97 19.90 -4.47
C ARG A 233 3.36 21.28 -4.21
N LEU A 234 2.73 21.49 -3.05
CA LEU A 234 2.22 22.79 -2.62
C LEU A 234 3.32 23.76 -2.13
N GLY A 235 4.56 23.29 -1.97
CA GLY A 235 5.66 24.09 -1.42
C GLY A 235 5.54 24.33 0.10
N ILE A 236 4.76 23.53 0.82
CA ILE A 236 4.52 23.61 2.26
C ILE A 236 5.34 22.51 2.96
N GLU A 237 5.89 22.80 4.14
CA GLU A 237 6.54 21.77 4.95
C GLU A 237 5.53 20.69 5.38
N PRO A 238 5.86 19.39 5.32
CA PRO A 238 4.93 18.29 5.65
C PRO A 238 4.21 18.45 7.00
N ASP A 239 4.94 18.80 8.06
CA ASP A 239 4.35 19.04 9.39
C ASP A 239 3.32 20.18 9.37
N SER A 240 3.61 21.24 8.61
CA SER A 240 2.72 22.39 8.49
C SER A 240 1.47 22.05 7.68
N PHE A 241 1.60 21.18 6.68
CA PHE A 241 0.48 20.65 5.91
C PHE A 241 -0.43 19.78 6.80
N GLN A 242 0.15 18.86 7.58
CA GLN A 242 -0.61 18.01 8.51
C GLN A 242 -1.33 18.84 9.58
N ALA A 243 -0.64 19.83 10.18
CA ALA A 243 -1.27 20.75 11.13
C ALA A 243 -2.40 21.55 10.46
N GLY A 244 -2.19 22.02 9.22
CA GLY A 244 -3.23 22.70 8.45
C GLY A 244 -4.46 21.84 8.20
N GLN A 245 -4.30 20.58 7.81
CA GLN A 245 -5.43 19.68 7.59
C GLN A 245 -6.22 19.39 8.86
N ARG A 246 -5.55 19.29 10.01
CA ARG A 246 -6.19 19.01 11.30
C ARG A 246 -6.87 20.25 11.89
N ASP A 247 -6.19 21.39 11.83
CA ASP A 247 -6.53 22.57 12.62
C ASP A 247 -7.26 23.64 11.80
N ASN A 248 -7.34 23.49 10.46
CA ASN A 248 -8.02 24.43 9.56
C ASN A 248 -9.02 23.71 8.62
N PRO A 249 -10.33 23.71 8.97
CA PRO A 249 -11.37 23.08 8.17
C PRO A 249 -11.45 23.60 6.73
N ASP A 250 -11.25 24.91 6.50
CA ASP A 250 -11.32 25.49 5.15
C ASP A 250 -10.23 24.94 4.22
N PHE A 251 -9.05 24.64 4.78
CA PHE A 251 -7.96 24.00 4.05
C PHE A 251 -8.29 22.54 3.73
N GLY A 252 -8.87 21.82 4.69
CA GLY A 252 -9.37 20.45 4.51
C GLY A 252 -10.46 20.38 3.43
N ASP A 253 -11.46 21.25 3.49
CA ASP A 253 -12.58 21.32 2.54
C ASP A 253 -12.10 21.68 1.13
N TRP A 254 -11.09 22.54 1.02
CA TRP A 254 -10.48 22.88 -0.27
C TRP A 254 -9.75 21.69 -0.90
N LEU A 255 -9.09 20.83 -0.10
CA LEU A 255 -8.44 19.60 -0.58
C LEU A 255 -9.40 18.42 -0.74
N ALA A 256 -10.55 18.43 -0.05
CA ALA A 256 -11.49 17.32 -0.04
C ALA A 256 -11.89 16.77 -1.43
N PRO A 257 -12.00 17.59 -2.50
CA PRO A 257 -12.28 17.08 -3.84
C PRO A 257 -11.19 16.18 -4.42
N THR A 258 -9.93 16.29 -3.96
CA THR A 258 -8.80 15.50 -4.46
C THR A 258 -8.52 14.26 -3.63
N VAL A 259 -9.17 14.10 -2.47
CA VAL A 259 -9.00 12.94 -1.59
C VAL A 259 -9.47 11.65 -2.28
N PHE A 260 -8.64 10.62 -2.25
CA PHE A 260 -8.98 9.28 -2.70
C PHE A 260 -9.96 8.63 -1.72
N LYS A 261 -11.08 8.14 -2.25
CA LYS A 261 -12.17 7.51 -1.48
C LYS A 261 -12.51 6.11 -1.98
N GLY A 262 -11.64 5.53 -2.82
CA GLY A 262 -11.84 4.22 -3.40
C GLY A 262 -11.55 3.09 -2.40
N LEU A 263 -11.52 1.88 -2.93
CA LEU A 263 -11.18 0.67 -2.21
C LEU A 263 -9.77 0.81 -1.59
N LEU A 264 -9.63 0.40 -0.33
CA LEU A 264 -8.40 0.56 0.49
C LEU A 264 -8.03 2.01 0.84
N HIS A 265 -8.94 2.99 0.71
CA HIS A 265 -8.61 4.40 1.03
C HIS A 265 -8.16 4.62 2.47
N ASP A 266 -8.56 3.74 3.39
CA ASP A 266 -8.24 3.75 4.81
C ASP A 266 -7.19 2.70 5.18
N PHE A 267 -6.49 2.09 4.23
CA PHE A 267 -5.44 1.11 4.52
C PHE A 267 -4.14 1.79 4.98
N HIS A 268 -3.70 2.82 4.26
CA HIS A 268 -2.58 3.68 4.65
C HIS A 268 -3.09 5.05 5.10
N GLU A 269 -2.20 6.02 5.28
CA GLU A 269 -2.60 7.41 5.46
C GLU A 269 -3.43 7.93 4.27
N THR A 270 -4.09 9.08 4.48
CA THR A 270 -4.97 9.66 3.47
C THR A 270 -4.21 9.89 2.16
N ARG A 271 -4.77 9.39 1.06
CA ARG A 271 -4.22 9.56 -0.29
C ARG A 271 -5.00 10.59 -1.09
N PHE A 272 -4.32 11.21 -2.05
CA PHE A 272 -4.87 12.24 -2.94
C PHE A 272 -4.62 11.88 -4.38
N TRP A 273 -5.59 12.16 -5.26
CA TRP A 273 -5.43 12.07 -6.71
C TRP A 273 -4.42 13.10 -7.19
N LYS A 274 -3.30 12.63 -7.77
CA LYS A 274 -2.23 13.47 -8.32
C LYS A 274 -2.78 14.52 -9.30
N ALA A 275 -3.60 14.09 -10.25
CA ALA A 275 -4.23 14.98 -11.23
C ALA A 275 -5.09 16.08 -10.60
N GLY A 276 -5.80 15.76 -9.50
CA GLY A 276 -6.59 16.75 -8.76
C GLY A 276 -5.72 17.78 -8.06
N VAL A 277 -4.63 17.34 -7.42
CA VAL A 277 -3.65 18.22 -6.78
C VAL A 277 -2.97 19.12 -7.81
N ASP A 278 -2.58 18.56 -8.95
CA ASP A 278 -1.92 19.30 -10.03
C ASP A 278 -2.86 20.36 -10.63
N LEU A 279 -4.16 20.08 -10.77
CA LEU A 279 -5.15 21.09 -11.18
C LEU A 279 -5.28 22.20 -10.13
N LEU A 280 -5.33 21.89 -8.84
CA LEU A 280 -5.40 22.90 -7.80
C LEU A 280 -4.18 23.84 -7.84
N ILE A 281 -2.98 23.30 -8.06
CA ILE A 281 -1.75 24.10 -8.23
C ILE A 281 -1.85 24.99 -9.47
N TRP A 282 -2.32 24.44 -10.59
CA TRP A 282 -2.53 25.18 -11.84
C TRP A 282 -3.47 26.38 -11.65
N GLU A 283 -4.58 26.19 -10.93
CA GLU A 283 -5.54 27.26 -10.62
C GLU A 283 -4.95 28.34 -9.70
N LEU A 284 -4.23 27.94 -8.64
CA LEU A 284 -3.61 28.87 -7.69
C LEU A 284 -2.50 29.72 -8.31
N THR A 285 -1.88 29.22 -9.37
CA THR A 285 -0.74 29.86 -10.04
C THR A 285 -1.11 30.57 -11.33
N ARG A 286 -2.41 30.73 -11.63
CA ARG A 286 -2.90 31.35 -12.87
C ARG A 286 -2.26 30.74 -14.11
N GLU A 287 -2.30 29.41 -14.20
CA GLU A 287 -1.82 28.63 -15.35
C GLU A 287 -0.29 28.51 -15.47
N ASN A 288 0.47 28.85 -14.43
CA ASN A 288 1.91 28.61 -14.37
C ASN A 288 2.32 27.78 -13.13
N PRO A 289 2.25 26.45 -13.18
CA PRO A 289 2.46 25.58 -12.01
C PRO A 289 3.89 25.65 -11.44
N PHE A 290 4.81 26.30 -12.14
CA PHE A 290 6.19 26.51 -11.69
C PHE A 290 6.39 27.83 -10.93
N ASP A 291 5.38 28.73 -10.90
CA ASP A 291 5.44 29.98 -10.15
C ASP A 291 5.18 29.75 -8.66
N ARG A 292 6.25 29.38 -7.95
CA ARG A 292 6.18 29.13 -6.50
C ARG A 292 5.88 30.36 -5.67
N SER A 293 6.25 31.55 -6.14
CA SER A 293 5.95 32.79 -5.44
C SER A 293 4.46 33.07 -5.49
N ALA A 294 3.83 32.89 -6.66
CA ALA A 294 2.38 32.98 -6.79
C ALA A 294 1.66 31.89 -5.98
N LEU A 295 2.16 30.66 -6.02
CA LEU A 295 1.59 29.54 -5.23
C LEU A 295 1.62 29.86 -3.73
N ALA A 296 2.78 30.26 -3.20
CA ALA A 296 2.93 30.63 -1.79
C ALA A 296 2.01 31.80 -1.41
N ALA A 297 1.95 32.86 -2.23
CA ALA A 297 1.07 33.99 -1.98
C ALA A 297 -0.41 33.59 -1.92
N SER A 298 -0.86 32.72 -2.82
CA SER A 298 -2.22 32.19 -2.82
C SER A 298 -2.50 31.31 -1.60
N LEU A 299 -1.53 30.49 -1.19
CA LEU A 299 -1.66 29.58 -0.04
C LEU A 299 -1.67 30.30 1.30
N VAL A 300 -0.98 31.42 1.48
CA VAL A 300 -1.02 32.23 2.72
C VAL A 300 -2.46 32.63 3.08
N SER A 301 -3.32 32.88 2.08
CA SER A 301 -4.73 33.21 2.34
C SER A 301 -5.55 32.05 2.89
N LYS A 302 -5.18 30.81 2.53
CA LYS A 302 -5.85 29.56 2.97
C LYS A 302 -5.24 29.00 4.23
N LEU A 303 -3.94 29.17 4.41
CA LEU A 303 -3.16 28.64 5.53
C LEU A 303 -2.20 29.72 6.05
N PRO A 304 -2.68 30.69 6.85
CA PRO A 304 -1.90 31.87 7.25
C PRO A 304 -0.63 31.56 8.05
N ASN A 305 -0.64 30.44 8.78
CA ASN A 305 0.49 29.98 9.61
C ASN A 305 1.34 28.92 8.90
N ALA A 306 1.22 28.79 7.57
CA ALA A 306 1.97 27.81 6.81
C ALA A 306 3.48 28.08 6.88
N ARG A 307 4.26 27.03 7.16
CA ARG A 307 5.71 27.03 6.91
C ARG A 307 5.95 26.54 5.49
N PHE A 308 6.67 27.32 4.71
CA PHE A 308 6.98 27.00 3.31
C PHE A 308 8.38 26.40 3.19
N ILE A 309 8.53 25.48 2.24
CA ILE A 309 9.79 24.80 1.99
C ILE A 309 10.80 25.80 1.42
N ASN A 310 11.95 25.92 2.09
CA ASN A 310 13.08 26.73 1.64
C ASN A 310 14.09 25.92 0.81
N ALA A 311 13.62 25.28 -0.26
CA ALA A 311 14.46 24.58 -1.22
C ALA A 311 14.11 25.04 -2.64
N LYS A 312 15.12 25.18 -3.50
CA LYS A 312 14.94 25.64 -4.88
C LYS A 312 14.27 24.55 -5.72
N ASN A 313 14.60 23.29 -5.51
CA ASN A 313 13.97 22.14 -6.16
C ASN A 313 13.67 21.05 -5.11
N PRO A 314 12.62 21.21 -4.30
CA PRO A 314 12.30 20.28 -3.24
C PRO A 314 11.92 18.93 -3.83
N VAL A 315 12.50 17.88 -3.25
CA VAL A 315 12.19 16.49 -3.52
C VAL A 315 11.93 15.78 -2.21
N ALA A 316 11.08 14.74 -2.26
CA ALA A 316 10.89 13.84 -1.15
C ALA A 316 12.14 12.96 -0.99
N SER A 317 12.89 13.16 0.09
CA SER A 317 14.04 12.31 0.40
C SER A 317 13.58 11.05 1.12
N VAL A 318 14.12 9.91 0.71
CA VAL A 318 13.89 8.60 1.32
C VAL A 318 15.13 8.12 2.10
N GLY A 319 14.87 7.27 3.10
CA GLY A 319 15.88 6.62 3.94
C GLY A 319 16.44 5.34 3.33
N LYS A 320 17.23 4.59 4.14
CA LYS A 320 17.75 3.26 3.75
C LYS A 320 16.65 2.24 3.47
N ASP A 321 15.51 2.40 4.15
CA ASP A 321 14.33 1.55 4.00
C ASP A 321 13.36 2.04 2.92
N TYR A 322 13.72 3.11 2.19
CA TYR A 322 12.88 3.88 1.26
C TYR A 322 11.64 4.58 1.87
N GLU A 323 11.53 4.60 3.20
CA GLU A 323 10.56 5.46 3.89
C GLU A 323 10.91 6.94 3.73
N PHE A 324 9.89 7.80 3.76
CA PHE A 324 10.06 9.24 3.73
C PHE A 324 10.81 9.75 4.97
N VAL A 325 11.94 10.43 4.79
CA VAL A 325 12.75 10.98 5.90
C VAL A 325 12.75 12.50 5.94
N GLY A 326 12.20 13.16 4.91
CA GLY A 326 12.07 14.62 4.89
C GLY A 326 12.21 15.22 3.49
N VAL A 327 12.24 16.54 3.44
CA VAL A 327 12.41 17.31 2.21
C VAL A 327 13.87 17.73 2.04
N ALA A 328 14.39 17.67 0.82
CA ALA A 328 15.72 18.13 0.47
C ALA A 328 15.71 18.85 -0.88
N ASP A 329 16.75 19.63 -1.20
CA ASP A 329 16.92 20.13 -2.57
C ASP A 329 17.46 19.03 -3.48
N ALA A 330 16.92 18.92 -4.69
CA ALA A 330 17.38 17.96 -5.69
C ALA A 330 18.89 18.03 -5.94
N SER A 331 19.53 19.20 -5.81
CA SER A 331 20.99 19.31 -5.97
C SER A 331 21.81 18.58 -4.90
N GLU A 332 21.20 18.29 -3.76
CA GLU A 332 21.81 17.57 -2.63
C GLU A 332 21.43 16.08 -2.59
N CYS A 333 20.66 15.62 -3.57
CA CYS A 333 20.14 14.27 -3.66
C CYS A 333 20.64 13.55 -4.92
N LEU A 334 20.50 12.24 -4.91
CA LEU A 334 20.67 11.35 -6.05
C LEU A 334 19.38 10.58 -6.27
N ARG A 335 19.11 10.22 -7.52
CA ARG A 335 17.95 9.40 -7.87
C ARG A 335 18.25 7.94 -7.63
N LEU A 336 17.28 7.25 -7.05
CA LEU A 336 17.33 5.83 -6.82
C LEU A 336 16.33 5.13 -7.74
N ARG A 337 16.68 3.93 -8.17
CA ARG A 337 15.82 2.98 -8.87
C ARG A 337 15.89 1.60 -8.21
N PRO A 338 15.29 1.43 -7.03
CA PRO A 338 15.14 0.11 -6.42
C PRO A 338 14.36 -0.85 -7.32
N ASP A 339 14.65 -2.16 -7.24
CA ASP A 339 13.99 -3.19 -8.06
C ASP A 339 12.47 -3.24 -7.87
N ASP A 340 11.98 -2.92 -6.68
CA ASP A 340 10.56 -2.90 -6.35
C ASP A 340 9.86 -1.58 -6.72
N TRP A 341 10.63 -0.50 -6.92
CA TRP A 341 10.10 0.83 -7.21
C TRP A 341 9.48 0.87 -8.61
N PRO A 342 8.17 1.14 -8.73
CA PRO A 342 7.53 1.10 -10.04
C PRO A 342 8.09 2.18 -10.97
N PRO A 343 8.35 1.87 -12.25
CA PRO A 343 8.95 2.82 -13.19
C PRO A 343 8.03 4.01 -13.54
N TYR A 344 6.74 3.92 -13.20
CA TYR A 344 5.74 4.98 -13.39
C TYR A 344 5.50 5.84 -12.13
N ALA A 345 6.08 5.46 -10.98
CA ALA A 345 6.04 6.30 -9.79
C ALA A 345 7.00 7.48 -9.94
N ASP A 346 6.75 8.56 -9.21
CA ASP A 346 7.73 9.65 -9.09
C ASP A 346 9.05 9.07 -8.53
N SER A 347 10.19 9.58 -8.99
CA SER A 347 11.52 9.04 -8.63
C SER A 347 11.74 9.05 -7.12
N ALA A 348 12.37 8.00 -6.60
CA ALA A 348 12.94 8.00 -5.26
C ALA A 348 14.21 8.87 -5.23
N TRP A 349 14.35 9.70 -4.20
CA TRP A 349 15.54 10.54 -4.02
C TRP A 349 16.16 10.28 -2.65
N ALA A 350 17.48 10.15 -2.56
CA ALA A 350 18.18 10.10 -1.27
C ALA A 350 19.29 11.15 -1.22
N LYS A 351 19.52 11.73 -0.03
CA LYS A 351 20.62 12.68 0.19
C LYS A 351 21.97 12.02 -0.15
N LYS A 352 22.85 12.77 -0.83
CA LYS A 352 24.21 12.32 -1.19
C LYS A 352 24.99 11.76 0.00
N THR A 353 24.84 12.36 1.19
CA THR A 353 25.49 11.89 2.42
C THR A 353 25.02 10.49 2.84
N LEU A 354 23.72 10.23 2.77
CA LEU A 354 23.14 8.95 3.14
C LEU A 354 23.54 7.84 2.16
N VAL A 355 23.58 8.15 0.85
CA VAL A 355 24.01 7.20 -0.18
C VAL A 355 25.47 6.79 0.02
N ARG A 356 26.37 7.73 0.35
CA ARG A 356 27.78 7.42 0.67
C ARG A 356 27.95 6.44 1.84
N GLU A 357 27.04 6.49 2.80
CA GLU A 357 27.08 5.67 4.02
C GLU A 357 26.32 4.34 3.89
N SER A 358 25.75 4.03 2.73
CA SER A 358 24.85 2.89 2.56
C SER A 358 25.08 2.18 1.23
N GLU A 359 25.79 1.05 1.29
CA GLU A 359 26.03 0.18 0.13
C GLU A 359 24.72 -0.21 -0.59
N ALA A 360 23.68 -0.55 0.17
CA ALA A 360 22.36 -0.86 -0.40
C ALA A 360 21.77 0.28 -1.25
N LEU A 361 22.02 1.55 -0.89
CA LEU A 361 21.53 2.70 -1.67
C LEU A 361 22.42 2.97 -2.89
N GLN A 362 23.72 2.66 -2.81
CA GLN A 362 24.63 2.78 -3.95
C GLN A 362 24.29 1.78 -5.07
N ILE A 363 23.92 0.56 -4.69
CA ILE A 363 23.43 -0.46 -5.63
C ILE A 363 22.17 0.05 -6.33
N ALA A 364 21.27 0.71 -5.61
CA ALA A 364 20.02 1.23 -6.13
C ALA A 364 20.13 2.56 -6.90
N LEU A 365 21.32 3.09 -7.19
CA LEU A 365 21.46 4.33 -7.98
C LEU A 365 20.94 4.15 -9.42
N GLU A 366 20.24 5.17 -9.93
CA GLU A 366 19.65 5.15 -11.27
C GLU A 366 20.70 5.36 -12.37
N ASP A 367 21.69 6.22 -12.15
CA ASP A 367 22.69 6.64 -13.15
C ASP A 367 24.10 6.18 -12.74
N ASP A 368 24.84 5.60 -13.68
CA ASP A 368 26.22 5.18 -13.46
C ASP A 368 27.15 6.39 -13.26
N SER A 369 26.84 7.55 -13.84
CA SER A 369 27.61 8.78 -13.61
C SER A 369 27.48 9.31 -12.18
N ASP A 370 26.35 9.06 -11.50
CA ASP A 370 26.18 9.36 -10.08
C ASP A 370 27.07 8.45 -9.22
N ARG A 371 27.33 7.20 -9.65
CA ARG A 371 28.28 6.28 -8.98
C ARG A 371 29.71 6.79 -9.10
N GLU A 372 30.08 7.32 -10.26
CA GLU A 372 31.38 7.94 -10.50
C GLU A 372 31.59 9.20 -9.64
N GLU A 373 30.57 10.08 -9.51
CA GLU A 373 30.62 11.28 -8.65
C GLU A 373 30.86 10.92 -7.17
N LEU A 374 30.39 9.75 -6.74
CA LEU A 374 30.55 9.27 -5.37
C LEU A 374 31.93 8.64 -5.08
N GLY A 375 32.77 8.45 -6.10
CA GLY A 375 34.07 7.80 -5.96
C GLY A 375 33.98 6.30 -5.64
N ALA A 376 32.86 5.66 -5.98
CA ALA A 376 32.75 4.21 -5.89
C ALA A 376 33.59 3.59 -7.02
N GLU A 377 34.75 3.03 -6.67
CA GLU A 377 35.53 2.23 -7.62
C GLU A 377 34.66 1.06 -8.09
N VAL A 378 34.36 1.03 -9.39
CA VAL A 378 33.70 -0.11 -10.05
C VAL A 378 34.63 -1.31 -9.90
N SER A 379 34.39 -2.14 -8.89
CA SER A 379 35.07 -3.42 -8.78
C SER A 379 34.47 -4.36 -9.82
N GLU A 380 35.26 -4.66 -10.85
CA GLU A 380 34.94 -5.63 -11.93
C GLU A 380 34.61 -7.04 -11.43
#